data_AF-W2PJX4-F1
#
_entry.id   AF-W2PJX4-F1
#
_cell.length_a   1.000
_cell.length_b   1.000
_cell.length_c   1.000
_cell.angle_alpha   90.00
_cell.angle_beta   90.00
_cell.angle_gamma   90.00
#
_symmetry.space_group_name_H-M   'P 1'
#
loop_
_entity.id
_entity.type
_entity.pdbx_description
1 polymer ?
#
loop_
_entity_poly.entity_id
_entity_poly.type
_entity_poly.pdbx_seq_one_letter_code
_entity_poly.pdbx_strand_id
1 'polypeptide(L)'
;MPAAHVFKGIRKDETLAVLPQEIPSSTATVGMVHAGVARQRCGDSGRAGDYSGGLIGGVGHIVEIDETSLKKKSKHNRGRHFPEYWLVGGVDRSSGQWFGRIVDTDRIQKKLFPVVRKFINPGATLYSDMYATYVTERKPKRGVLIRTLTNHPSLQDLNYTHKYVNHTEHYVEPETGTHTNTIEGLWEIDIKRLIKVMQGMTKSALDGYLVEYMWHSWYFPREATTAQVMCGLVQLINRQGA
;
A
#
# COMPACT_ATOMS: atom_id res chain seq x y z
N MET A 1 -10.84 5.10 -30.69
CA MET A 1 -11.38 3.81 -30.23
C MET A 1 -11.14 2.76 -31.30
N PRO A 2 -10.95 1.47 -30.97
CA PRO A 2 -10.39 0.91 -29.74
C PRO A 2 -9.22 -0.06 -30.04
N ALA A 3 -8.18 -0.07 -29.20
CA ALA A 3 -7.22 -1.18 -29.14
C ALA A 3 -7.75 -2.24 -28.17
N ALA A 4 -8.69 -3.05 -28.66
CA ALA A 4 -9.07 -4.30 -28.02
C ALA A 4 -8.23 -5.41 -28.66
N HIS A 5 -7.12 -5.79 -28.04
CA HIS A 5 -6.40 -7.01 -28.39
C HIS A 5 -6.37 -8.00 -27.21
N VAL A 6 -7.49 -8.72 -27.11
CA VAL A 6 -7.58 -10.18 -27.05
C VAL A 6 -6.78 -10.89 -25.94
N PHE A 7 -7.39 -11.01 -24.76
CA PHE A 7 -7.34 -12.27 -24.00
C PHE A 7 -8.33 -13.23 -24.67
N LYS A 8 -7.84 -14.08 -25.59
CA LYS A 8 -8.63 -15.17 -26.17
C LYS A 8 -8.79 -16.27 -25.11
N GLY A 9 -10.03 -16.74 -24.97
CA GLY A 9 -10.50 -17.59 -23.88
C GLY A 9 -9.66 -18.83 -23.60
N ILE A 10 -9.51 -19.10 -22.31
CA ILE A 10 -9.13 -20.43 -21.80
C ILE A 10 -10.37 -21.32 -22.01
N ARG A 11 -10.25 -22.28 -22.92
CA ARG A 11 -11.21 -23.37 -23.14
C ARG A 11 -11.38 -24.17 -21.84
N LYS A 12 -12.62 -24.54 -21.51
CA LYS A 12 -13.04 -25.12 -20.21
C LYS A 12 -12.74 -26.62 -20.07
N ASP A 13 -12.09 -27.23 -21.04
CA ASP A 13 -12.18 -28.68 -21.27
C ASP A 13 -10.85 -29.43 -21.40
N GLU A 14 -9.69 -28.79 -21.33
CA GLU A 14 -8.40 -29.51 -21.41
C GLU A 14 -7.37 -29.00 -20.39
N THR A 15 -7.52 -29.43 -19.13
CA THR A 15 -6.41 -29.63 -18.16
C THR A 15 -6.95 -30.25 -16.86
N LEU A 16 -7.63 -31.39 -16.97
CA LEU A 16 -7.83 -32.31 -15.83
C LEU A 16 -6.63 -33.25 -15.68
N ALA A 17 -5.41 -32.69 -15.68
CA ALA A 17 -4.19 -33.45 -15.47
C ALA A 17 -3.48 -32.96 -14.21
N VAL A 18 -3.72 -33.71 -13.13
CA VAL A 18 -2.88 -33.84 -11.93
C VAL A 18 -2.69 -32.55 -11.13
N LEU A 19 -3.71 -32.19 -10.34
CA LEU A 19 -3.52 -31.33 -9.17
C LEU A 19 -2.86 -32.16 -8.05
N PRO A 20 -1.73 -31.73 -7.47
CA PRO A 20 -1.17 -32.38 -6.29
C PRO A 20 -2.15 -32.24 -5.11
N GLN A 21 -2.43 -33.37 -4.46
CA GLN A 21 -3.44 -33.57 -3.41
C GLN A 21 -3.09 -32.94 -2.05
N GLU A 22 -2.00 -32.18 -1.94
CA GLU A 22 -1.61 -31.54 -0.69
C GLU A 22 -1.54 -30.02 -0.85
N ILE A 23 -2.53 -29.34 -0.26
CA ILE A 23 -2.59 -27.89 -0.15
C ILE A 23 -1.52 -27.47 0.88
N PRO A 24 -0.55 -26.61 0.52
CA PRO A 24 0.44 -26.13 1.47
C PRO A 24 -0.23 -25.33 2.59
N SER A 25 0.22 -25.54 3.83
CA SER A 25 -0.12 -24.70 4.99
C SER A 25 0.11 -23.22 4.69
N SER A 26 -0.68 -22.30 5.27
CA SER A 26 -0.64 -20.86 4.96
C SER A 26 0.77 -20.25 5.07
N THR A 27 1.62 -20.80 5.92
CA THR A 27 3.04 -20.42 6.07
C THR A 27 3.87 -20.66 4.81
N ALA A 28 3.57 -21.71 4.03
CA ALA A 28 4.25 -22.01 2.78
C ALA A 28 3.81 -21.07 1.65
N THR A 29 2.54 -20.65 1.64
CA THR A 29 2.01 -19.60 0.75
C THR A 29 2.72 -18.28 0.99
N VAL A 30 2.82 -17.84 2.26
CA VAL A 30 3.57 -16.65 2.68
C VAL A 30 5.03 -16.74 2.22
N GLY A 31 5.66 -17.91 2.38
CA GLY A 31 7.03 -18.15 1.92
C GLY A 31 7.21 -18.04 0.41
N MET A 32 6.28 -18.58 -0.38
CA MET A 32 6.30 -18.50 -1.84
C MET A 32 6.02 -17.08 -2.35
N VAL A 33 5.08 -16.36 -1.74
CA VAL A 33 4.81 -14.94 -2.04
C VAL A 33 6.05 -14.11 -1.72
N HIS A 34 6.67 -14.30 -0.55
CA HIS A 34 7.93 -13.63 -0.21
C HIS A 34 9.06 -13.94 -1.22
N ALA A 35 9.21 -15.20 -1.64
CA ALA A 35 10.23 -15.61 -2.60
C ALA A 35 9.98 -15.12 -4.04
N GLY A 36 8.70 -14.94 -4.43
CA GLY A 36 8.29 -14.36 -5.71
C GLY A 36 8.46 -12.84 -5.73
N VAL A 37 8.03 -12.15 -4.66
CA VAL A 37 8.15 -10.69 -4.50
C VAL A 37 9.61 -10.24 -4.39
N ALA A 38 10.47 -11.00 -3.69
CA ALA A 38 11.89 -10.66 -3.52
C ALA A 38 12.71 -10.70 -4.82
N ARG A 39 12.24 -11.40 -5.87
CA ARG A 39 12.98 -11.53 -7.14
C ARG A 39 12.66 -10.45 -8.18
N GLN A 40 11.69 -9.59 -7.91
CA GLN A 40 11.17 -8.65 -8.91
C GLN A 40 12.02 -7.37 -9.11
N ARG A 41 13.24 -7.29 -8.57
CA ARG A 41 14.37 -6.51 -9.13
C ARG A 41 15.68 -6.96 -8.46
N CYS A 42 16.47 -7.76 -9.18
CA CYS A 42 17.90 -7.89 -8.87
C CYS A 42 18.60 -6.56 -9.23
N GLY A 43 19.23 -5.96 -8.22
CA GLY A 43 20.01 -4.74 -8.30
C GLY A 43 20.49 -4.33 -6.91
N ASP A 44 21.48 -5.07 -6.40
CA ASP A 44 22.37 -4.80 -5.27
C ASP A 44 21.90 -3.89 -4.12
N SER A 45 21.53 -4.52 -3.00
CA SER A 45 22.26 -4.47 -1.72
C SER A 45 21.38 -5.05 -0.62
N GLY A 46 21.83 -6.17 -0.05
CA GLY A 46 21.04 -6.95 0.89
C GLY A 46 20.81 -6.27 2.24
N ARG A 47 19.53 -6.14 2.62
CA ARG A 47 19.05 -6.35 3.99
C ARG A 47 17.75 -7.15 3.95
N ALA A 48 17.68 -8.21 4.73
CA ALA A 48 16.45 -8.94 5.01
C ALA A 48 15.43 -7.96 5.62
N GLY A 49 14.31 -7.72 4.92
CA GLY A 49 13.23 -6.83 5.36
C GLY A 49 12.70 -5.86 4.30
N ASP A 50 13.34 -5.75 3.13
CA ASP A 50 12.99 -4.74 2.13
C ASP A 50 12.11 -5.32 0.99
N TYR A 51 10.83 -5.56 1.28
CA TYR A 51 9.84 -5.87 0.23
C TYR A 51 9.56 -4.63 -0.63
N SER A 52 10.14 -4.57 -1.84
CA SER A 52 9.71 -3.65 -2.88
C SER A 52 8.54 -4.28 -3.64
N GLY A 53 7.34 -4.19 -3.08
CA GLY A 53 6.14 -4.17 -3.93
C GLY A 53 6.35 -3.08 -4.99
N GLY A 54 5.92 -3.34 -6.23
CA GLY A 54 6.15 -2.42 -7.35
C GLY A 54 5.80 -0.96 -7.03
N LEU A 55 6.42 -0.02 -7.74
CA LEU A 55 6.07 1.39 -7.59
C LEU A 55 4.66 1.62 -8.14
N ILE A 56 3.81 2.33 -7.39
CA ILE A 56 2.48 2.74 -7.81
C ILE A 56 2.47 4.18 -8.32
N GLY A 57 1.43 4.54 -9.08
CA GLY A 57 1.26 5.88 -9.63
C GLY A 57 2.31 6.26 -10.69
N GLY A 58 2.63 7.56 -10.76
CA GLY A 58 3.52 8.15 -11.76
C GLY A 58 2.85 9.32 -12.50
N VAL A 59 3.46 9.77 -13.59
CA VAL A 59 2.93 10.88 -14.40
C VAL A 59 1.48 10.60 -14.83
N GLY A 60 0.57 11.51 -14.49
CA GLY A 60 -0.86 11.40 -14.79
C GLY A 60 -1.68 10.57 -13.79
N HIS A 61 -1.03 9.95 -12.80
CA HIS A 61 -1.71 9.22 -11.73
C HIS A 61 -1.89 10.08 -10.47
N ILE A 62 -2.97 9.81 -9.74
CA ILE A 62 -3.27 10.41 -8.45
C ILE A 62 -3.11 9.34 -7.38
N VAL A 63 -2.17 9.55 -6.47
CA VAL A 63 -1.94 8.67 -5.32
C VAL A 63 -2.41 9.39 -4.05
N GLU A 64 -3.40 8.83 -3.39
CA GLU A 64 -3.79 9.26 -2.04
C GLU A 64 -2.82 8.67 -1.02
N ILE A 65 -2.40 9.47 -0.04
CA ILE A 65 -1.47 9.08 1.03
C ILE A 65 -2.13 9.46 2.35
N ASP A 66 -2.10 8.51 3.30
CA ASP A 66 -2.69 8.71 4.62
C ASP A 66 -2.02 7.79 5.66
N GLU A 67 -2.17 8.15 6.94
CA GLU A 67 -1.79 7.34 8.07
C GLU A 67 -3.00 6.95 8.93
N THR A 68 -3.10 5.67 9.27
CA THR A 68 -4.12 5.18 10.20
C THR A 68 -3.52 4.55 11.45
N SER A 69 -4.09 4.88 12.61
CA SER A 69 -3.83 4.15 13.86
C SER A 69 -4.51 2.77 13.79
N LEU A 70 -3.74 1.74 14.13
CA LEU A 70 -4.21 0.36 14.29
C LEU A 70 -4.45 0.01 15.76
N LYS A 71 -4.64 1.02 16.62
CA LYS A 71 -4.86 0.84 18.05
C LYS A 71 -6.06 -0.07 18.31
N LYS A 72 -5.83 -1.12 19.09
CA LYS A 72 -6.91 -1.94 19.64
C LYS A 72 -7.69 -1.09 20.65
N LYS A 73 -8.96 -0.79 20.35
CA LYS A 73 -9.86 -0.10 21.30
C LYS A 73 -9.99 -0.97 22.56
N SER A 74 -9.51 -0.49 23.71
CA SER A 74 -9.82 -1.12 24.99
C SER A 74 -11.22 -0.71 25.42
N LYS A 75 -11.97 -1.63 26.06
CA LYS A 75 -13.32 -1.33 26.53
C LYS A 75 -13.20 -0.36 27.71
N HIS A 76 -13.77 0.85 27.57
CA HIS A 76 -13.78 1.90 28.60
C HIS A 76 -12.41 2.43 29.06
N ASN A 77 -11.38 2.37 28.21
CA ASN A 77 -10.00 2.71 28.59
C ASN A 77 -9.48 1.91 29.80
N ARG A 78 -10.10 0.75 30.10
CA ARG A 78 -9.77 -0.15 31.20
C ARG A 78 -9.18 -1.45 30.64
N GLY A 79 -8.22 -2.03 31.36
CA GLY A 79 -7.59 -3.31 31.02
C GLY A 79 -6.24 -3.17 30.31
N ARG A 80 -5.83 -4.25 29.63
CA ARG A 80 -4.48 -4.40 29.06
C ARG A 80 -4.21 -3.33 27.99
N HIS A 81 -3.13 -2.56 28.18
CA HIS A 81 -2.61 -1.65 27.17
C HIS A 81 -1.91 -2.47 26.08
N PHE A 82 -2.34 -2.29 24.84
CA PHE A 82 -1.67 -2.87 23.68
C PHE A 82 -0.77 -1.79 23.05
N PRO A 83 0.43 -2.16 22.55
CA PRO A 83 1.26 -1.25 21.79
C PRO A 83 0.48 -0.69 20.60
N GLU A 84 0.57 0.62 20.40
CA GLU A 84 -0.06 1.32 19.29
C GLU A 84 0.84 1.24 18.06
N TYR A 85 0.29 0.72 16.97
CA TYR A 85 0.95 0.68 15.67
C TYR A 85 0.26 1.66 14.74
N TRP A 86 1.06 2.32 13.91
CA TRP A 86 0.56 3.16 12.83
C TRP A 86 0.85 2.49 11.50
N LEU A 87 -0.09 2.59 10.59
CA LEU A 87 0.07 2.19 9.20
C LEU A 87 0.15 3.45 8.37
N VAL A 88 1.24 3.62 7.63
CA VAL A 88 1.37 4.66 6.60
C VAL A 88 1.29 3.98 5.25
N GLY A 89 0.53 4.55 4.33
CA GLY A 89 0.39 3.96 3.02
C GLY A 89 -0.09 4.91 1.96
N GLY A 90 -0.30 4.36 0.78
CA GLY A 90 -0.86 5.09 -0.34
C GLY A 90 -1.66 4.18 -1.26
N VAL A 91 -2.62 4.74 -1.99
CA VAL A 91 -3.41 4.05 -3.03
C VAL A 91 -3.48 4.90 -4.28
N ASP A 92 -3.19 4.30 -5.43
CA ASP A 92 -3.42 4.91 -6.73
C ASP A 92 -4.90 4.78 -7.08
N ARG A 93 -5.58 5.91 -7.20
CA ARG A 93 -7.02 5.98 -7.50
C ARG A 93 -7.40 5.25 -8.79
N SER A 94 -6.50 5.28 -9.79
CA SER A 94 -6.81 4.78 -11.12
C SER A 94 -6.71 3.25 -11.20
N SER A 95 -5.72 2.67 -10.53
CA SER A 95 -5.45 1.23 -10.57
C SER A 95 -6.00 0.47 -9.36
N GLY A 96 -6.29 1.17 -8.26
CA GLY A 96 -6.61 0.55 -6.97
C GLY A 96 -5.41 -0.13 -6.30
N GLN A 97 -4.22 -0.06 -6.91
CA GLN A 97 -3.00 -0.59 -6.31
C GLN A 97 -2.60 0.30 -5.13
N TRP A 98 -2.32 -0.35 -4.00
CA TRP A 98 -1.99 0.31 -2.75
C TRP A 98 -0.76 -0.30 -2.11
N PHE A 99 -0.11 0.45 -1.22
CA PHE A 99 0.92 -0.06 -0.33
C PHE A 99 0.65 0.40 1.11
N GLY A 100 1.12 -0.36 2.08
CA GLY A 100 1.06 0.00 3.49
C GLY A 100 2.28 -0.50 4.26
N ARG A 101 2.83 0.32 5.15
CA ARG A 101 3.98 -0.01 5.99
C ARG A 101 3.72 0.34 7.44
N ILE A 102 3.99 -0.61 8.32
CA ILE A 102 3.86 -0.40 9.76
C ILE A 102 5.01 0.50 10.22
N VAL A 103 4.67 1.59 10.90
CA VAL A 103 5.61 2.51 11.53
C VAL A 103 5.35 2.61 13.03
N ASP A 104 6.40 2.93 13.77
CA ASP A 104 6.30 3.26 15.18
C ASP A 104 5.86 4.73 15.37
N THR A 105 5.10 4.98 16.42
CA THR A 105 4.39 6.24 16.72
C THR A 105 5.32 7.46 16.76
N ASP A 106 6.55 7.30 17.27
CA ASP A 106 7.54 8.36 17.46
C ASP A 106 8.26 8.77 16.16
N ARG A 107 8.00 8.07 15.03
CA ARG A 107 8.82 8.18 13.81
C ARG A 107 8.03 8.36 12.52
N ILE A 108 6.73 8.61 12.58
CA ILE A 108 5.86 8.76 11.39
C ILE A 108 6.47 9.75 10.39
N GLN A 109 6.76 10.98 10.81
CA GLN A 109 7.37 12.00 9.94
C GLN A 109 8.72 11.57 9.34
N LYS A 110 9.56 10.89 10.12
CA LYS A 110 10.88 10.41 9.66
C LYS A 110 10.77 9.22 8.69
N LYS A 111 9.69 8.45 8.76
CA LYS A 111 9.47 7.23 7.97
C LYS A 111 8.58 7.46 6.75
N LEU A 112 7.72 8.48 6.78
CA LEU A 112 6.84 8.83 5.68
C LEU A 112 7.62 9.11 4.40
N PHE A 113 8.59 10.03 4.40
CA PHE A 113 9.30 10.41 3.17
C PHE A 113 10.09 9.24 2.53
N PRO A 114 10.83 8.41 3.29
CA PRO A 114 11.43 7.19 2.74
C PRO A 114 10.40 6.23 2.12
N VAL A 115 9.23 6.09 2.76
CA VAL A 115 8.15 5.22 2.26
C VAL A 115 7.58 5.78 0.95
N VAL A 116 7.24 7.07 0.90
CA VAL A 116 6.74 7.75 -0.31
C VAL A 116 7.73 7.60 -1.47
N ARG A 117 9.02 7.88 -1.23
CA ARG A 117 10.07 7.71 -2.23
C ARG A 117 10.21 6.28 -2.74
N LYS A 118 10.01 5.29 -1.87
CA LYS A 118 10.22 3.88 -2.19
C LYS A 118 9.07 3.27 -2.99
N PHE A 119 7.84 3.73 -2.77
CA PHE A 119 6.64 3.08 -3.30
C PHE A 119 5.86 3.89 -4.33
N ILE A 120 6.19 5.16 -4.57
CA ILE A 120 5.50 6.00 -5.54
C ILE A 120 6.46 6.37 -6.68
N ASN A 121 6.00 6.23 -7.93
CA ASN A 121 6.77 6.65 -9.10
C ASN A 121 6.89 8.18 -9.17
N PRO A 122 8.05 8.73 -9.55
CA PRO A 122 8.23 10.16 -9.79
C PRO A 122 7.17 10.74 -10.72
N GLY A 123 6.84 12.03 -10.53
CA GLY A 123 5.86 12.76 -11.35
C GLY A 123 4.39 12.52 -10.97
N ALA A 124 4.12 11.72 -9.94
CA ALA A 124 2.77 11.51 -9.44
C ALA A 124 2.14 12.77 -8.82
N THR A 125 0.82 12.83 -8.87
CA THR A 125 0.04 13.79 -8.06
C THR A 125 -0.31 13.12 -6.74
N LEU A 126 0.12 13.70 -5.63
CA LEU A 126 -0.11 13.19 -4.28
C LEU A 126 -1.27 13.92 -3.64
N TYR A 127 -2.25 13.20 -3.10
CA TYR A 127 -3.37 13.73 -2.34
C TYR A 127 -3.19 13.32 -0.87
N SER A 128 -3.28 14.25 0.07
CA SER A 128 -3.22 13.95 1.51
C SER A 128 -4.11 14.86 2.33
N ASP A 129 -4.23 14.57 3.61
CA ASP A 129 -4.81 15.49 4.57
C ASP A 129 -3.83 16.65 4.89
N MET A 130 -4.34 17.74 5.46
CA MET A 130 -3.54 18.91 5.88
C MET A 130 -2.82 18.72 7.24
N TYR A 131 -2.38 17.51 7.55
CA TYR A 131 -1.62 17.28 8.78
C TYR A 131 -0.22 17.90 8.70
N ALA A 132 0.31 18.34 9.85
CA ALA A 132 1.59 19.07 9.94
C ALA A 132 2.78 18.31 9.33
N THR A 133 2.69 16.98 9.26
CA THR A 133 3.66 16.10 8.61
C THR A 133 3.76 16.35 7.09
N TYR A 134 2.62 16.59 6.44
CA TYR A 134 2.51 16.77 5.00
C TYR A 134 2.65 18.23 4.59
N VAL A 135 2.03 19.12 5.38
CA VAL A 135 1.97 20.56 5.12
C VAL A 135 2.45 21.30 6.36
N THR A 136 3.53 22.05 6.25
CA THR A 136 4.03 22.92 7.32
C THR A 136 4.03 24.36 6.84
N GLU A 137 3.22 25.21 7.45
CA GLU A 137 3.30 26.65 7.26
C GLU A 137 4.37 27.25 8.16
N ARG A 138 5.31 27.98 7.57
CA ARG A 138 6.31 28.76 8.29
C ARG A 138 6.08 30.24 7.99
N LYS A 139 6.11 31.07 9.03
CA LYS A 139 6.04 32.54 8.92
C LYS A 139 7.43 33.15 9.13
N PRO A 140 8.31 33.17 8.11
CA PRO A 140 9.56 33.92 8.20
C PRO A 140 9.31 35.43 8.30
N LYS A 141 10.35 36.19 8.68
CA LYS A 141 10.30 37.67 8.78
C LYS A 141 9.90 38.38 7.46
N ARG A 142 9.84 37.68 6.33
CA ARG A 142 9.40 38.17 5.02
C ARG A 142 8.50 37.15 4.32
N GLY A 143 7.21 37.17 4.64
CA GLY A 143 6.17 36.38 3.95
C GLY A 143 5.78 35.08 4.65
N VAL A 144 4.97 34.27 3.96
CA VAL A 144 4.56 32.92 4.39
C VAL A 144 5.21 31.91 3.45
N LEU A 145 5.91 30.92 4.01
CA LEU A 145 6.48 29.80 3.28
C LEU A 145 5.72 28.54 3.65
N ILE A 146 5.00 27.97 2.68
CA ILE A 146 4.32 26.69 2.85
C ILE A 146 5.25 25.58 2.37
N ARG A 147 5.61 24.67 3.27
CA ARG A 147 6.34 23.45 2.94
C ARG A 147 5.32 22.33 2.73
N THR A 148 5.39 21.68 1.57
CA THR A 148 4.50 20.59 1.13
C THR A 148 5.36 19.40 0.70
N LEU A 149 4.73 18.28 0.30
CA LEU A 149 5.48 17.12 -0.24
C LEU A 149 6.23 17.47 -1.53
N THR A 150 5.74 18.43 -2.31
CA THR A 150 6.38 18.89 -3.56
C THR A 150 7.75 19.54 -3.32
N ASN A 151 7.86 20.40 -2.31
CA ASN A 151 9.07 21.18 -2.06
C ASN A 151 9.88 20.66 -0.85
N HIS A 152 9.55 19.47 -0.35
CA HIS A 152 10.28 18.86 0.74
C HIS A 152 11.68 18.43 0.26
N PRO A 153 12.78 18.73 0.99
CA PRO A 153 14.15 18.41 0.54
C PRO A 153 14.38 16.93 0.23
N SER A 154 13.63 16.05 0.90
CA SER A 154 13.72 14.60 0.70
C SER A 154 12.88 14.07 -0.47
N LEU A 155 12.11 14.89 -1.18
CA LEU A 155 11.22 14.49 -2.27
C LEU A 155 11.26 15.43 -3.49
N GLN A 156 11.88 16.61 -3.38
CA GLN A 156 11.89 17.65 -4.42
C GLN A 156 12.44 17.20 -5.78
N ASP A 157 13.31 16.18 -5.80
CA ASP A 157 13.91 15.57 -7.00
C ASP A 157 12.95 14.63 -7.75
N LEU A 158 11.82 14.28 -7.15
CA LEU A 158 10.86 13.32 -7.71
C LEU A 158 9.72 13.98 -8.49
N ASN A 159 9.73 15.32 -8.61
CA ASN A 159 8.74 16.11 -9.35
C ASN A 159 7.28 15.81 -8.98
N TYR A 160 6.98 15.60 -7.70
CA TYR A 160 5.61 15.40 -7.24
C TYR A 160 4.79 16.68 -7.27
N THR A 161 3.51 16.57 -7.63
CA THR A 161 2.51 17.61 -7.39
C THR A 161 1.70 17.25 -6.16
N HIS A 162 1.73 18.06 -5.11
CA HIS A 162 0.99 17.78 -3.87
C HIS A 162 -0.26 18.65 -3.79
N LYS A 163 -1.42 18.02 -3.61
CA LYS A 163 -2.66 18.66 -3.19
C LYS A 163 -3.09 18.08 -1.85
N TYR A 164 -3.79 18.88 -1.06
CA TYR A 164 -4.25 18.45 0.25
C TYR A 164 -5.64 19.01 0.55
N VAL A 165 -6.32 18.37 1.50
CA VAL A 165 -7.65 18.80 1.98
C VAL A 165 -7.57 19.13 3.48
N ASN A 166 -8.20 20.24 3.87
CA ASN A 166 -8.35 20.59 5.27
C ASN A 166 -9.66 20.03 5.84
N HIS A 167 -9.61 18.82 6.42
CA HIS A 167 -10.79 18.17 7.01
C HIS A 167 -11.41 18.91 8.20
N THR A 168 -10.73 19.92 8.75
CA THR A 168 -11.31 20.78 9.79
C THR A 168 -12.38 21.72 9.20
N GLU A 169 -12.24 22.05 7.91
CA GLU A 169 -13.06 23.05 7.22
C GLU A 169 -13.94 22.40 6.15
N HIS A 170 -13.43 21.39 5.44
CA HIS A 170 -14.07 20.80 4.27
C HIS A 170 -13.83 19.29 4.14
N TYR A 171 -14.87 18.52 3.79
CA TYR A 171 -14.76 17.08 3.46
C TYR A 171 -14.16 16.85 2.06
N VAL A 172 -14.37 17.81 1.16
CA VAL A 172 -13.76 17.87 -0.17
C VAL A 172 -13.26 19.29 -0.35
N GLU A 173 -12.01 19.45 -0.76
CA GLU A 173 -11.44 20.77 -0.99
C GLU A 173 -12.21 21.50 -2.10
N PRO A 174 -12.90 22.63 -1.81
CA PRO A 174 -13.84 23.24 -2.76
C PRO A 174 -13.21 23.70 -4.07
N GLU A 175 -11.96 24.20 -4.02
CA GLU A 175 -11.29 24.74 -5.21
C GLU A 175 -10.64 23.65 -6.07
N THR A 176 -10.07 22.63 -5.43
CA THR A 176 -9.27 21.62 -6.13
C THR A 176 -10.00 20.29 -6.33
N GLY A 177 -11.13 20.09 -5.65
CA GLY A 177 -11.86 18.83 -5.61
C GLY A 177 -11.09 17.68 -4.93
N THR A 178 -10.07 18.01 -4.14
CA THR A 178 -9.20 17.02 -3.47
C THR A 178 -9.96 16.34 -2.32
N HIS A 179 -9.84 15.00 -2.24
CA HIS A 179 -10.37 14.19 -1.13
C HIS A 179 -9.49 12.93 -0.95
N THR A 180 -9.64 12.21 0.16
CA THR A 180 -8.85 11.01 0.50
C THR A 180 -9.74 9.78 0.78
N ASN A 181 -10.97 9.81 0.27
CA ASN A 181 -11.97 8.77 0.51
C ASN A 181 -11.55 7.35 0.07
N THR A 182 -10.72 7.21 -0.98
CA THR A 182 -10.33 5.89 -1.47
C THR A 182 -9.41 5.20 -0.47
N ILE A 183 -8.43 5.92 0.06
CA ILE A 183 -7.51 5.41 1.07
C ILE A 183 -8.19 5.21 2.43
N GLU A 184 -9.10 6.12 2.82
CA GLU A 184 -9.92 5.95 4.03
C GLU A 184 -10.76 4.66 3.96
N GLY A 185 -11.40 4.43 2.81
CA GLY A 185 -12.18 3.22 2.56
C GLY A 185 -11.34 1.94 2.63
N LEU A 186 -10.17 1.94 2.00
CA LEU A 186 -9.21 0.84 2.05
C LEU A 186 -8.79 0.51 3.50
N TRP A 187 -8.46 1.55 4.29
CA TRP A 187 -8.08 1.37 5.69
C TRP A 187 -9.19 0.78 6.55
N GLU A 188 -10.40 1.29 6.45
CA GLU A 188 -11.51 0.81 7.28
C GLU A 188 -12.03 -0.57 6.85
N ILE A 189 -12.29 -0.74 5.55
CA ILE A 189 -13.00 -1.90 5.03
C ILE A 189 -12.08 -3.11 4.87
N ASP A 190 -10.88 -2.89 4.33
CA ASP A 190 -9.99 -3.98 3.96
C ASP A 190 -9.01 -4.28 5.08
N ILE A 191 -8.33 -3.26 5.61
CA ILE A 191 -7.22 -3.48 6.56
C ILE A 191 -7.70 -3.66 7.99
N LYS A 192 -8.43 -2.69 8.56
CA LYS A 192 -8.87 -2.75 9.96
C LYS A 192 -9.82 -3.92 10.22
N ARG A 193 -10.70 -4.23 9.27
CA ARG A 193 -11.60 -5.40 9.36
C ARG A 193 -10.80 -6.70 9.36
N LEU A 194 -9.80 -6.84 8.48
CA LEU A 194 -8.92 -8.02 8.44
C LEU A 194 -8.19 -8.19 9.78
N ILE A 195 -7.56 -7.13 10.29
CA ILE A 195 -6.85 -7.14 11.58
C ILE A 195 -7.77 -7.57 12.73
N LYS A 196 -9.03 -7.10 12.72
CA LYS A 196 -10.02 -7.48 13.73
C LYS A 196 -10.35 -8.98 13.69
N VAL A 197 -10.46 -9.56 12.50
CA VAL A 197 -10.70 -11.00 12.31
C VAL A 197 -9.49 -11.84 12.76
N MET A 198 -8.27 -11.35 12.56
CA MET A 198 -7.03 -12.07 12.91
C MET A 198 -6.70 -12.08 14.43
N GLN A 199 -7.51 -11.44 15.28
CA GLN A 199 -7.47 -11.56 16.75
C GLN A 199 -6.09 -11.41 17.45
N GLY A 200 -5.37 -10.29 17.24
CA GLY A 200 -4.27 -9.90 18.14
C GLY A 200 -2.87 -10.39 17.74
N MET A 201 -2.61 -10.38 16.44
CA MET A 201 -1.31 -10.68 15.83
C MET A 201 -0.18 -9.77 16.34
N THR A 202 1.04 -10.30 16.38
CA THR A 202 2.25 -9.52 16.68
C THR A 202 2.61 -8.58 15.52
N LYS A 203 3.32 -7.48 15.80
CA LYS A 203 3.79 -6.53 14.78
C LYS A 203 4.51 -7.20 13.61
N SER A 204 5.41 -8.14 13.92
CA SER A 204 6.25 -8.81 12.92
C SER A 204 5.44 -9.69 11.97
N ALA A 205 4.40 -10.38 12.47
CA ALA A 205 3.51 -11.14 11.61
C ALA A 205 2.64 -10.20 10.77
N LEU A 206 2.10 -9.12 11.37
CA LEU A 206 1.22 -8.20 10.67
C LEU A 206 1.88 -7.57 9.42
N ASP A 207 3.15 -7.23 9.49
CA ASP A 207 3.87 -6.66 8.33
C ASP A 207 3.91 -7.64 7.14
N GLY A 208 4.21 -8.91 7.40
CA GLY A 208 4.20 -9.96 6.37
C GLY A 208 2.82 -10.18 5.76
N TYR A 209 1.77 -10.21 6.59
CA TYR A 209 0.39 -10.34 6.11
C TYR A 209 -0.06 -9.15 5.27
N LEU A 210 0.34 -7.93 5.62
CA LEU A 210 0.02 -6.75 4.81
C LEU A 210 0.69 -6.82 3.43
N VAL A 211 1.94 -7.28 3.36
CA VAL A 211 2.66 -7.46 2.09
C VAL A 211 1.99 -8.54 1.23
N GLU A 212 1.61 -9.67 1.84
CA GLU A 212 0.88 -10.73 1.14
C GLU A 212 -0.48 -10.24 0.62
N TYR A 213 -1.26 -9.58 1.48
CA TYR A 213 -2.57 -9.06 1.13
C TYR A 213 -2.50 -7.98 0.04
N MET A 214 -1.52 -7.08 0.13
CA MET A 214 -1.20 -6.09 -0.90
C MET A 214 -0.97 -6.78 -2.24
N TRP A 215 -0.04 -7.75 -2.28
CA TRP A 215 0.29 -8.47 -3.50
C TRP A 215 -0.93 -9.23 -4.07
N HIS A 216 -1.66 -9.95 -3.21
CA HIS A 216 -2.88 -10.64 -3.60
C HIS A 216 -3.89 -9.68 -4.25
N SER A 217 -4.12 -8.51 -3.65
CA SER A 217 -5.07 -7.53 -4.15
C SER A 217 -4.69 -6.90 -5.49
N TRP A 218 -3.41 -6.91 -5.87
CA TRP A 218 -2.95 -6.33 -7.14
C TRP A 218 -3.11 -7.28 -8.32
N TYR A 219 -2.94 -8.59 -8.07
CA TYR A 219 -2.84 -9.58 -9.13
C TYR A 219 -4.06 -10.50 -9.22
N PHE A 220 -4.87 -10.58 -8.16
CA PHE A 220 -6.00 -11.48 -8.10
C PHE A 220 -7.28 -10.73 -7.74
N PRO A 221 -8.43 -11.16 -8.30
CA PRO A 221 -9.72 -10.65 -7.86
C PRO A 221 -9.96 -11.02 -6.39
N ARG A 222 -10.77 -10.21 -5.71
CA ARG A 222 -11.05 -10.36 -4.27
C ARG A 222 -11.63 -11.72 -3.88
N GLU A 223 -12.33 -12.36 -4.82
CA GLU A 223 -12.98 -13.67 -4.65
C GLU A 223 -12.11 -14.84 -5.14
N ALA A 224 -10.83 -14.59 -5.46
CA ALA A 224 -9.93 -15.64 -5.88
C ALA A 224 -9.78 -16.69 -4.77
N THR A 225 -9.95 -17.96 -5.15
CA THR A 225 -9.71 -19.09 -4.26
C THR A 225 -8.21 -19.28 -4.05
N THR A 226 -7.82 -19.89 -2.94
CA THR A 226 -6.41 -20.22 -2.65
C THR A 226 -5.78 -21.02 -3.81
N ALA A 227 -6.53 -21.91 -4.45
CA ALA A 227 -6.06 -22.67 -5.61
C ALA A 227 -5.75 -21.76 -6.81
N GLN A 228 -6.58 -20.74 -7.08
CA GLN A 228 -6.33 -19.77 -8.16
C GLN A 228 -5.11 -18.90 -7.88
N VAL A 229 -4.93 -18.47 -6.62
CA VAL A 229 -3.76 -17.71 -6.18
C VAL A 229 -2.48 -18.53 -6.34
N MET A 230 -2.49 -19.77 -5.85
CA MET A 230 -1.36 -20.69 -5.97
C MET A 230 -1.02 -21.00 -7.44
N CYS A 231 -2.04 -21.24 -8.26
CA CYS A 231 -1.84 -21.47 -9.69
C CYS A 231 -1.22 -20.24 -10.38
N GLY A 232 -1.73 -19.04 -10.08
CA GLY A 232 -1.15 -17.79 -10.59
C GLY A 232 0.29 -17.56 -10.13
N LEU A 233 0.59 -17.85 -8.86
CA LEU A 233 1.95 -17.80 -8.30
C LEU A 233 2.92 -18.71 -9.07
N VAL A 234 2.54 -19.97 -9.27
CA VAL A 234 3.36 -20.95 -10.00
C VAL A 234 3.58 -20.50 -11.45
N GLN A 235 2.54 -20.01 -12.12
CA GLN A 235 2.65 -19.48 -13.49
C GLN A 235 3.58 -18.26 -13.56
N LEU A 236 3.53 -17.36 -12.58
CA LEU A 236 4.38 -16.17 -12.54
C LEU A 236 5.85 -16.53 -12.30
N ILE A 237 6.12 -17.45 -11.36
CA ILE A 237 7.46 -17.96 -11.07
C ILE A 237 8.05 -18.64 -12.32
N ASN A 238 7.27 -19.48 -13.00
CA ASN A 238 7.71 -20.20 -14.19
C ASN A 238 7.99 -19.27 -15.38
N ARG A 239 7.26 -18.14 -15.51
CA ARG A 239 7.50 -17.15 -16.57
C ARG A 239 8.75 -16.29 -16.34
N GLN A 240 9.22 -16.16 -15.10
CA GLN A 240 10.43 -15.37 -14.77
C GLN A 240 11.68 -16.24 -14.58
N GLY A 241 11.53 -17.56 -14.63
CA GLY A 241 12.63 -18.52 -14.62
C GLY A 241 13.02 -19.07 -16.00
N ALA A 242 12.47 -18.50 -17.08
CA ALA A 242 12.74 -18.87 -18.47
C ALA A 242 13.43 -17.73 -19.23
#